data_AF-A0A967LP41-F1
#
_entry.id   AF-A0A967LP41-F1
#
_cell.length_a   1.000
_cell.length_b   1.000
_cell.length_c   1.000
_cell.angle_alpha   90.00
_cell.angle_beta   90.00
_cell.angle_gamma   90.00
#
_symmetry.space_group_name_H-M   'P 1'
#
loop_
_entity.id
_entity.type
_entity.pdbx_description
1 polymer ?
#
loop_
_entity_poly.entity_id
_entity_poly.type
_entity_poly.pdbx_seq_one_letter_code
_entity_poly.pdbx_strand_id
1 'polypeptide(L)'
;MTCDHALERMLEADPVELRPDGETELARHIAACEHCGAIAATLWAELAGLDRALTEYGESADPDAAAVAALAGVPRSGSTPAPKRSGPRRRGAGRRPRALPPVGSPRTWIPLAAAAALAAVLLIGRSGPPPPAPDAVIDAGGPATRVSVTPPPDRGAAVLETANPSITIVWLYEREGS
;
A
#
# COMPACT_ATOMS: atom_id res chain seq x y z
N MET A 1 13.36 -4.16 -22.16
CA MET A 1 12.05 -3.83 -21.55
C MET A 1 11.54 -2.44 -21.92
N THR A 2 10.24 -2.30 -22.24
CA THR A 2 9.52 -1.01 -22.36
C THR A 2 9.04 -0.54 -20.98
N CYS A 3 8.72 0.75 -20.81
CA CYS A 3 8.26 1.26 -19.52
C CYS A 3 6.94 0.61 -19.07
N ASP A 4 5.98 0.42 -19.98
CA ASP A 4 4.69 -0.20 -19.63
C ASP A 4 4.87 -1.64 -19.12
N HIS A 5 5.70 -2.43 -19.80
CA HIS A 5 5.98 -3.79 -19.34
C HIS A 5 6.78 -3.81 -18.03
N ALA A 6 7.68 -2.84 -17.81
CA ALA A 6 8.36 -2.68 -16.53
C ALA A 6 7.37 -2.36 -15.41
N LEU A 7 6.37 -1.52 -15.65
CA LEU A 7 5.33 -1.18 -14.67
C LEU A 7 4.47 -2.39 -14.31
N GLU A 8 4.02 -3.16 -15.30
CA GLU A 8 3.29 -4.42 -15.03
C GLU A 8 4.15 -5.38 -14.21
N ARG A 9 5.43 -5.54 -14.57
CA ARG A 9 6.37 -6.38 -13.82
C ARG A 9 6.61 -5.86 -12.40
N MET A 10 6.68 -4.54 -12.17
CA MET A 10 6.87 -3.98 -10.83
C MET A 10 5.72 -4.30 -9.88
N LEU A 11 4.49 -4.44 -10.39
CA LEU A 11 3.32 -4.76 -9.57
C LEU A 11 3.26 -6.24 -9.16
N GLU A 12 3.96 -7.11 -9.90
CA GLU A 12 4.01 -8.55 -9.67
C GLU A 12 5.32 -9.02 -9.01
N ALA A 13 6.37 -8.19 -9.06
CA ALA A 13 7.70 -8.54 -8.61
C ALA A 13 7.79 -8.63 -7.07
N ASP A 14 8.66 -9.52 -6.60
CA ASP A 14 9.07 -9.53 -5.20
C ASP A 14 9.79 -8.20 -4.88
N PRO A 15 9.60 -7.63 -3.67
CA PRO A 15 10.32 -6.44 -3.24
C PRO A 15 11.82 -6.50 -3.57
N VAL A 16 12.51 -7.63 -3.33
CA VAL A 16 13.95 -7.76 -3.59
C VAL A 16 14.35 -7.48 -5.04
N GLU A 17 13.45 -7.76 -6.00
CA GLU A 17 13.69 -7.53 -7.43
C GLU A 17 13.51 -6.06 -7.85
N LEU A 18 12.81 -5.26 -7.04
CA LEU A 18 12.62 -3.83 -7.25
C LEU A 18 13.86 -3.01 -6.87
N ARG A 19 14.90 -3.64 -6.30
CA ARG A 19 16.12 -2.92 -5.94
C ARG A 19 16.92 -2.58 -7.20
N PRO A 20 17.45 -1.35 -7.32
CA PRO A 20 18.20 -0.95 -8.51
C PRO A 20 19.56 -1.69 -8.64
N ASP A 21 20.04 -2.32 -7.57
CA ASP A 21 21.27 -3.13 -7.53
C ASP A 21 21.05 -4.62 -7.87
N GLY A 22 19.83 -5.02 -8.23
CA GLY A 22 19.53 -6.40 -8.64
C GLY A 22 20.07 -6.77 -10.04
N GLU A 23 20.21 -8.07 -10.28
CA GLU A 23 20.71 -8.60 -11.58
C GLU A 23 19.59 -8.83 -12.61
N THR A 24 18.32 -8.65 -12.23
CA THR A 24 17.16 -8.91 -13.11
C THR A 24 17.08 -7.91 -14.27
N GLU A 25 16.38 -8.27 -15.35
CA GLU A 25 16.11 -7.31 -16.44
C GLU A 25 15.34 -6.08 -15.93
N LEU A 26 14.43 -6.30 -14.98
CA LEU A 26 13.66 -5.25 -14.32
C LEU A 26 14.57 -4.29 -13.54
N ALA A 27 15.46 -4.80 -12.69
CA ALA A 27 16.40 -3.98 -11.91
C ALA A 27 17.30 -3.14 -12.81
N ARG A 28 17.82 -3.72 -13.90
CA ARG A 28 18.60 -2.98 -14.92
C ARG A 28 17.78 -1.88 -15.58
N HIS A 29 16.49 -2.12 -15.87
CA HIS A 29 15.61 -1.08 -16.43
C HIS A 29 15.33 0.03 -15.42
N ILE A 30 15.02 -0.31 -14.16
CA ILE A 30 14.80 0.64 -13.06
C ILE A 30 16.04 1.54 -12.87
N ALA A 31 17.24 0.95 -12.90
CA ALA A 31 18.49 1.70 -12.76
C ALA A 31 18.77 2.64 -13.95
N ALA A 32 18.33 2.27 -15.16
CA ALA A 32 18.57 3.04 -16.39
C ALA A 32 17.48 4.08 -16.71
N CYS A 33 16.25 3.88 -16.23
CA CYS A 33 15.09 4.73 -16.55
C CYS A 33 14.69 5.60 -15.35
N GLU A 34 14.80 6.92 -15.48
CA GLU A 34 14.46 7.88 -14.40
C GLU A 34 13.00 7.76 -13.94
N HIS A 35 12.07 7.55 -14.88
CA HIS A 35 10.64 7.42 -14.56
C HIS A 35 10.35 6.16 -13.73
N CYS A 36 10.80 4.99 -14.20
CA CYS A 36 10.64 3.73 -13.49
C CYS A 36 11.41 3.73 -12.16
N GLY A 37 12.59 4.36 -12.11
CA GLY A 37 13.37 4.56 -10.89
C GLY A 37 12.63 5.34 -9.81
N ALA A 38 11.96 6.44 -10.17
CA ALA A 38 11.18 7.23 -9.24
C ALA A 38 9.95 6.46 -8.68
N ILE A 39 9.29 5.68 -9.53
CA ILE A 39 8.14 4.87 -9.14
C ILE A 39 8.59 3.75 -8.19
N ALA A 40 9.64 3.00 -8.56
CA ALA A 40 10.20 1.94 -7.72
C ALA A 40 10.63 2.47 -6.34
N ALA A 41 11.28 3.65 -6.30
CA ALA A 41 11.66 4.30 -5.03
C ALA A 41 10.46 4.65 -4.15
N THR A 42 9.34 5.07 -4.76
CA THR A 42 8.10 5.35 -4.04
C THR A 42 7.50 4.08 -3.45
N LEU A 43 7.38 3.01 -4.26
CA LEU A 43 6.87 1.71 -3.80
C LEU A 43 7.72 1.16 -2.64
N TRP A 44 9.04 1.28 -2.73
CA TRP A 44 9.96 0.89 -1.67
C TRP A 44 9.77 1.66 -0.37
N ALA A 45 9.57 2.97 -0.45
CA ALA A 45 9.35 3.81 0.72
C ALA A 45 8.04 3.41 1.44
N GLU A 46 6.98 3.13 0.68
CA GLU A 46 5.69 2.68 1.22
C GLU A 46 5.82 1.29 1.87
N LEU A 47 6.49 0.33 1.20
CA LEU A 47 6.74 -1.01 1.76
C LEU A 47 7.54 -0.94 3.07
N ALA A 48 8.58 -0.10 3.12
CA ALA A 48 9.36 0.11 4.34
C ALA A 48 8.53 0.79 5.46
N GLY A 49 7.56 1.64 5.09
CA GLY A 49 6.61 2.21 6.03
C GLY A 49 5.68 1.15 6.63
N LEU A 50 5.15 0.27 5.79
CA LEU A 50 4.29 -0.84 6.21
C LEU A 50 5.04 -1.83 7.11
N ASP A 51 6.25 -2.23 6.75
CA ASP A 51 7.08 -3.15 7.54
C ASP A 51 7.37 -2.60 8.95
N ARG A 52 7.65 -1.29 9.05
CA ARG A 52 7.81 -0.61 10.34
C ARG A 52 6.52 -0.64 11.16
N ALA A 53 5.39 -0.32 10.54
CA ALA A 53 4.09 -0.33 11.22
C ALA A 53 3.72 -1.74 11.73
N LEU A 54 4.01 -2.78 10.94
CA LEU A 54 3.81 -4.18 11.34
C LEU A 54 4.74 -4.59 12.48
N THR A 55 5.99 -4.12 12.47
CA THR A 55 6.94 -4.37 13.57
C THR A 55 6.45 -3.72 14.87
N GLU A 56 6.05 -2.45 14.80
CA GLU A 56 5.48 -1.71 15.94
C GLU A 56 4.21 -2.36 16.47
N TYR A 57 3.35 -2.86 15.58
CA TYR A 57 2.16 -3.62 15.93
C TYR A 57 2.52 -4.94 16.64
N GLY A 58 3.47 -5.70 16.13
CA GLY A 58 3.89 -6.98 16.70
C GLY A 58 4.49 -6.87 18.11
N GLU A 59 5.07 -5.71 18.44
CA GLU A 59 5.60 -5.41 19.77
C GLU A 59 4.52 -4.94 20.76
N SER A 60 3.36 -4.49 20.27
CA SER A 60 2.24 -4.09 21.11
C SER A 60 1.49 -5.31 21.64
N ALA A 61 1.39 -5.43 22.97
CA ALA A 61 0.77 -6.59 23.64
C ALA A 61 -0.76 -6.66 23.47
N ASP A 62 -1.38 -5.66 22.83
CA ASP A 62 -2.82 -5.57 22.62
C ASP A 62 -3.14 -5.36 21.12
N PRO A 63 -3.52 -6.42 20.40
CA PRO A 63 -3.83 -6.34 18.97
C PRO A 63 -5.02 -5.42 18.68
N ASP A 64 -5.98 -5.27 19.60
CA ASP A 64 -7.16 -4.43 19.39
C ASP A 64 -6.80 -2.94 19.46
N ALA A 65 -5.98 -2.54 20.45
CA ALA A 65 -5.48 -1.18 20.55
C ALA A 65 -4.64 -0.79 19.32
N ALA A 66 -3.85 -1.73 18.81
CA ALA A 66 -2.98 -1.52 17.68
C ALA A 66 -3.74 -1.45 16.35
N ALA A 67 -4.83 -2.21 16.18
CA ALA A 67 -5.71 -2.10 15.01
C ALA A 67 -6.38 -0.72 14.93
N VAL A 68 -6.82 -0.18 16.08
CA VAL A 68 -7.37 1.17 16.18
C VAL A 68 -6.31 2.23 15.87
N ALA A 69 -5.08 2.08 16.38
CA ALA A 69 -3.98 3.00 16.10
C ALA A 69 -3.56 2.98 14.62
N ALA A 70 -3.48 1.81 14.00
CA ALA A 70 -3.18 1.67 12.58
C ALA A 70 -4.24 2.36 11.70
N LEU A 71 -5.53 2.14 11.98
CA LEU A 71 -6.64 2.80 11.27
C LEU A 71 -6.61 4.32 11.45
N ALA A 72 -6.17 4.82 12.61
CA ALA A 72 -6.01 6.25 12.86
C ALA A 72 -4.79 6.86 12.14
N GLY A 73 -3.74 6.06 11.91
CA GLY A 73 -2.49 6.48 11.30
C GLY A 73 -2.50 6.51 9.77
N VAL A 74 -3.43 5.82 9.09
CA VAL A 74 -3.52 5.83 7.62
C VAL A 74 -3.83 7.27 7.17
N PRO A 75 -2.89 7.96 6.49
CA PRO A 75 -3.19 9.26 5.93
C PRO A 75 -4.28 9.06 4.88
N ARG A 76 -5.45 9.67 5.11
CA ARG A 76 -6.53 9.68 4.12
C ARG A 76 -5.97 10.29 2.86
N SER A 77 -5.83 9.47 1.82
CA SER A 77 -5.19 9.75 0.53
C SER A 77 -5.98 10.75 -0.34
N GLY A 78 -6.48 11.82 0.28
CA GLY A 78 -7.16 12.96 -0.36
C GLY A 78 -6.51 14.30 -0.02
N SER A 79 -5.41 14.30 0.74
CA SER A 79 -4.74 15.54 1.18
C SER A 79 -3.30 15.60 0.65
N THR A 80 -3.11 15.43 -0.66
CA THR A 80 -1.83 15.83 -1.27
C THR A 80 -1.84 17.36 -1.35
N PRO A 81 -1.03 18.09 -0.56
CA PRO A 81 -0.89 19.52 -0.78
C PRO A 81 -0.41 19.73 -2.22
N ALA A 82 -1.17 20.51 -2.98
CA ALA A 82 -0.92 20.76 -4.40
C ALA A 82 0.56 21.07 -4.63
N PRO A 83 1.21 20.43 -5.62
CA PRO A 83 2.63 20.66 -5.88
C PRO A 83 2.83 22.13 -6.19
N LYS A 84 3.50 22.87 -5.29
CA LYS A 84 3.98 24.23 -5.56
C LYS A 84 4.91 24.13 -6.77
N ARG A 85 4.44 24.59 -7.93
CA ARG A 85 5.22 24.72 -9.17
C ARG A 85 6.50 25.49 -8.85
N SER A 86 7.59 24.76 -8.68
CA SER A 86 8.93 25.29 -8.56
C SER A 86 9.33 25.84 -9.93
N GLY A 87 9.56 27.15 -9.99
CA GLY A 87 10.01 27.85 -11.19
C GLY A 87 11.36 27.31 -11.72
N PRO A 88 11.74 27.68 -12.95
CA PRO A 88 12.91 27.16 -13.64
C PRO A 88 14.20 27.44 -12.85
N ARG A 89 14.78 26.39 -12.26
CA ARG A 89 16.09 26.47 -11.60
C ARG A 89 17.19 26.57 -12.65
N ARG A 90 17.94 27.68 -12.60
CA ARG A 90 19.16 27.93 -13.37
C ARG A 90 20.20 26.84 -13.11
N ARG A 91 20.73 26.29 -14.20
CA ARG A 91 21.82 25.30 -14.21
C ARG A 91 23.12 25.97 -13.73
N GLY A 92 23.58 25.60 -12.55
CA GLY A 92 24.92 25.92 -12.05
C GLY A 92 25.79 24.66 -12.09
N ALA A 93 26.78 24.66 -12.96
CA ALA A 93 27.73 23.57 -13.15
C ALA A 93 28.66 23.39 -11.93
N GLY A 94 28.95 22.13 -11.60
CA GLY A 94 30.11 21.76 -10.79
C GLY A 94 29.80 21.09 -9.45
N ARG A 95 29.71 19.76 -9.42
CA ARG A 95 29.99 19.00 -8.19
C ARG A 95 30.66 17.66 -8.48
N ARG A 96 31.75 17.45 -7.74
CA ARG A 96 32.71 16.35 -7.80
C ARG A 96 32.09 14.99 -7.41
N PRO A 97 32.64 13.86 -7.89
CA PRO A 97 32.18 12.53 -7.51
C PRO A 97 32.52 12.23 -6.04
N ARG A 98 31.54 11.72 -5.29
CA ARG A 98 31.68 11.27 -3.90
C ARG A 98 31.65 9.75 -3.91
N ALA A 99 32.70 9.13 -3.37
CA ALA A 99 32.82 7.68 -3.25
C ALA A 99 31.76 7.11 -2.30
N LEU A 100 31.13 6.00 -2.72
CA LEU A 100 30.14 5.24 -1.96
C LEU A 100 30.84 4.19 -1.08
N PRO A 101 30.39 3.95 0.17
CA PRO A 101 30.87 2.84 1.00
C PRO A 101 30.23 1.49 0.60
N PRO A 102 30.86 0.35 0.93
CA PRO A 102 30.35 -0.98 0.61
C PRO A 102 29.22 -1.40 1.57
N VAL A 103 28.12 -1.90 1.01
CA VAL A 103 26.99 -2.48 1.76
C VAL A 103 27.13 -4.00 1.74
N GLY A 104 27.26 -4.61 2.92
CA GLY A 104 27.41 -6.05 3.11
C GLY A 104 26.09 -6.76 3.41
N SER A 105 25.88 -7.84 2.66
CA SER A 105 25.23 -9.14 2.99
C SER A 105 23.74 -9.25 3.39
N PRO A 106 23.13 -10.42 3.10
CA PRO A 106 21.69 -10.58 2.89
C PRO A 106 20.96 -10.95 4.18
N ARG A 107 19.74 -10.43 4.32
CA ARG A 107 18.77 -10.93 5.30
C ARG A 107 17.74 -11.80 4.58
N THR A 108 17.81 -13.07 4.98
CA THR A 108 16.89 -14.20 4.81
C THR A 108 15.42 -13.83 4.71
N TRP A 109 14.76 -14.53 3.79
CA TRP A 109 13.36 -14.52 3.44
C TRP A 109 12.43 -14.68 4.65
N ILE A 110 11.35 -13.90 4.69
CA ILE A 110 10.18 -14.17 5.53
C ILE A 110 9.06 -14.70 4.62
N PRO A 111 8.45 -15.85 4.96
CA PRO A 111 7.55 -16.57 4.08
C PRO A 111 6.12 -16.02 4.12
N LEU A 112 5.53 -15.85 2.93
CA LEU A 112 4.12 -16.14 2.56
C LEU A 112 2.94 -15.53 3.34
N ALA A 113 3.11 -14.76 4.42
CA ALA A 113 2.01 -14.07 5.10
C ALA A 113 1.60 -12.74 4.43
N ALA A 114 2.44 -12.19 3.54
CA ALA A 114 2.21 -10.91 2.87
C ALA A 114 1.09 -10.92 1.80
N ALA A 115 0.66 -12.09 1.34
CA ALA A 115 -0.30 -12.20 0.23
C ALA A 115 -1.72 -11.72 0.61
N ALA A 116 -2.15 -11.90 1.87
CA ALA A 116 -3.49 -11.48 2.29
C ALA A 116 -3.61 -9.96 2.51
N ALA A 117 -2.54 -9.32 3.00
CA ALA A 117 -2.53 -7.87 3.24
C ALA A 117 -2.51 -7.07 1.92
N LEU A 118 -1.81 -7.56 0.89
CA LEU A 118 -1.81 -6.93 -0.45
C LEU A 118 -3.19 -6.98 -1.13
N ALA A 119 -3.98 -8.04 -0.92
CA ALA A 119 -5.34 -8.12 -1.46
C ALA A 119 -6.27 -7.04 -0.86
N ALA A 120 -6.15 -6.76 0.44
CA ALA A 120 -6.92 -5.71 1.11
C ALA A 120 -6.50 -4.31 0.63
N VAL A 121 -5.20 -4.06 0.45
CA VAL A 121 -4.69 -2.76 -0.02
C VAL A 121 -5.06 -2.48 -1.48
N LEU A 122 -5.03 -3.49 -2.36
CA LEU A 122 -5.44 -3.34 -3.77
C LEU A 122 -6.95 -3.09 -3.93
N LEU A 123 -7.79 -3.60 -3.03
CA LEU A 123 -9.23 -3.31 -3.03
C LEU A 123 -9.54 -1.87 -2.59
N ILE A 124 -8.71 -1.26 -1.73
CA ILE A 124 -8.94 0.09 -1.20
C ILE A 124 -8.33 1.17 -2.12
N GLY A 125 -7.18 0.90 -2.75
CA GLY A 125 -6.43 1.88 -3.56
C GLY A 125 -6.99 2.18 -4.95
N ARG A 126 -7.97 1.41 -5.45
CA ARG A 126 -8.51 1.57 -6.82
C ARG A 126 -9.57 2.68 -6.99
N SER A 127 -9.71 3.55 -5.99
CA SER A 127 -10.63 4.69 -6.02
C SER A 127 -10.08 5.81 -6.91
N GLY A 128 -10.13 5.63 -8.22
CA GLY A 128 -10.02 6.75 -9.17
C GLY A 128 -11.15 7.76 -8.92
N PRO A 129 -10.99 9.03 -9.34
CA PRO A 129 -12.09 9.99 -9.29
C PRO A 129 -13.28 9.36 -10.03
N PRO A 130 -14.46 9.25 -9.39
CA PRO A 130 -15.61 8.63 -10.02
C PRO A 130 -15.89 9.39 -11.34
N PRO A 131 -16.24 8.70 -12.44
CA PRO A 131 -16.75 9.38 -13.62
C PRO A 131 -17.90 10.30 -13.18
N PRO A 132 -18.05 11.50 -13.77
CA PRO A 132 -19.12 12.41 -13.39
C PRO A 132 -20.44 11.64 -13.51
N ALA A 133 -21.07 11.42 -12.37
CA ALA A 133 -22.31 10.68 -12.32
C ALA A 133 -23.34 11.43 -13.19
N PRO A 134 -24.14 10.74 -14.02
CA PRO A 134 -25.36 11.36 -14.51
C PRO A 134 -26.15 11.83 -13.29
N ASP A 135 -26.82 12.99 -13.37
CA ASP A 135 -27.56 13.62 -12.27
C ASP A 135 -28.40 12.59 -11.51
N ALA A 136 -27.82 12.03 -10.46
CA ALA A 136 -28.43 11.01 -9.65
C ALA A 136 -29.22 11.76 -8.60
N VAL A 137 -30.54 11.71 -8.76
CA VAL A 137 -31.50 12.12 -7.74
C VAL A 137 -31.10 11.39 -6.45
N ILE A 138 -30.56 12.15 -5.49
CA ILE A 138 -30.25 11.64 -4.16
C ILE A 138 -31.59 11.40 -3.48
N ASP A 139 -32.06 10.15 -3.55
CA ASP A 139 -33.18 9.69 -2.74
C ASP A 139 -32.65 9.38 -1.34
N ALA A 140 -32.62 10.40 -0.49
CA ALA A 140 -32.27 10.30 0.92
C ALA A 140 -33.44 9.67 1.69
N GLY A 141 -33.55 8.34 1.70
CA GLY A 141 -34.69 7.73 2.40
C GLY A 141 -34.78 6.21 2.54
N GLY A 142 -33.79 5.43 2.13
CA GLY A 142 -33.81 3.98 2.37
C GLY A 142 -33.23 3.61 3.73
N PRO A 143 -33.89 2.80 4.59
CA PRO A 143 -33.27 2.29 5.81
C PRO A 143 -32.03 1.48 5.42
N ALA A 144 -30.85 1.90 5.89
CA ALA A 144 -29.60 1.19 5.66
C ALA A 144 -29.78 -0.27 6.12
N THR A 145 -29.72 -1.20 5.16
CA THR A 145 -29.87 -2.63 5.40
C THR A 145 -28.68 -3.09 6.23
N ARG A 146 -28.81 -3.06 7.56
CA ARG A 146 -27.76 -3.57 8.46
C ARG A 146 -27.64 -5.07 8.23
N VAL A 147 -26.53 -5.49 7.63
CA VAL A 147 -26.21 -6.90 7.44
C VAL A 147 -25.91 -7.50 8.81
N SER A 148 -26.84 -8.32 9.32
CA SER A 148 -26.63 -9.08 10.55
C SER A 148 -25.90 -10.37 10.21
N VAL A 149 -24.68 -10.53 10.72
CA VAL A 149 -23.88 -11.75 10.56
C VAL A 149 -23.89 -12.51 11.87
N THR A 150 -24.29 -13.79 11.83
CA THR A 150 -24.17 -14.70 12.97
C THR A 150 -22.96 -15.61 12.73
N PRO A 151 -21.82 -15.42 13.41
CA PRO A 151 -20.67 -16.29 13.25
C PRO A 151 -20.89 -17.67 13.90
N PRO A 152 -20.14 -18.70 13.46
CA PRO A 152 -20.03 -19.98 14.15
C PRO A 152 -19.61 -19.82 15.63
N PRO A 153 -19.97 -20.76 16.53
CA PRO A 153 -19.75 -20.63 17.98
C PRO A 153 -18.28 -20.53 18.41
N ASP A 154 -17.36 -21.01 17.57
CA ASP A 154 -15.91 -21.02 17.76
C ASP A 154 -15.20 -19.83 17.08
N ARG A 155 -15.94 -18.91 16.44
CA ARG A 155 -15.39 -17.80 15.67
C ARG A 155 -15.97 -16.44 16.05
N GLY A 156 -15.13 -15.42 16.00
CA GLY A 156 -15.55 -14.03 15.96
C GLY A 156 -15.80 -13.55 14.52
N ALA A 157 -16.57 -12.48 14.37
CA ALA A 157 -16.74 -11.77 13.10
C ALA A 157 -16.53 -10.27 13.29
N ALA A 158 -15.72 -9.66 12.43
CA ALA A 158 -15.63 -8.22 12.28
C ALA A 158 -16.34 -7.81 10.98
N VAL A 159 -17.22 -6.81 11.07
CA VAL A 159 -17.94 -6.27 9.92
C VAL A 159 -17.38 -4.89 9.62
N LEU A 160 -16.80 -4.72 8.43
CA LEU A 160 -16.34 -3.43 7.93
C LEU A 160 -17.30 -2.95 6.84
N GLU A 161 -17.92 -1.81 7.11
CA GLU A 161 -18.68 -1.06 6.12
C GLU A 161 -17.72 -0.27 5.22
N THR A 162 -17.91 -0.37 3.90
CA THR A 162 -17.11 0.39 2.94
C THR A 162 -17.87 1.64 2.49
N ALA A 163 -17.18 2.56 1.81
CA ALA A 163 -17.84 3.75 1.22
C ALA A 163 -18.88 3.38 0.14
N ASN A 164 -18.82 2.15 -0.40
CA ASN A 164 -19.85 1.63 -1.29
C ASN A 164 -20.88 0.85 -0.47
N PRO A 165 -22.14 1.32 -0.36
CA PRO A 165 -23.15 0.67 0.49
C PRO A 165 -23.54 -0.73 0.00
N SER A 166 -23.16 -1.10 -1.23
CA SER A 166 -23.38 -2.44 -1.79
C SER A 166 -22.26 -3.43 -1.43
N ILE A 167 -21.20 -2.99 -0.75
CA ILE A 167 -20.05 -3.82 -0.38
C ILE A 167 -19.85 -3.77 1.13
N THR A 168 -20.05 -4.92 1.77
CA THR A 168 -19.74 -5.16 3.19
C THR A 168 -18.68 -6.24 3.28
N ILE A 169 -17.60 -5.98 4.02
CA ILE A 169 -16.53 -6.95 4.24
C ILE A 169 -16.77 -7.61 5.60
N VAL A 170 -16.86 -8.94 5.60
CA VAL A 170 -17.02 -9.74 6.82
C VAL A 170 -15.76 -10.57 7.01
N TRP A 171 -15.01 -10.29 8.08
CA TRP A 171 -13.83 -11.05 8.44
C TRP A 171 -14.16 -12.02 9.57
N LEU A 172 -13.98 -13.33 9.34
CA LEU A 172 -14.12 -14.36 10.37
C LEU A 172 -12.75 -14.68 10.98
N TYR A 173 -12.66 -14.67 12.29
CA TYR A 173 -11.43 -14.99 13.03
C TYR A 173 -11.71 -16.03 14.10
N GLU A 174 -10.70 -16.81 14.48
CA GLU A 174 -10.82 -17.78 15.56
C GLU A 174 -10.85 -17.07 16.91
N ARG A 175 -11.71 -17.51 17.82
CA ARG A 175 -11.76 -16.96 19.17
C ARG A 175 -10.90 -17.83 20.08
N GLU A 176 -9.77 -17.32 20.55
CA GLU A 176 -8.98 -18.02 21.56
C GLU A 176 -9.78 -18.08 22.87
N GLY A 177 -10.21 -19.29 23.25
CA GLY A 177 -10.89 -19.56 24.52
C GLY A 177 -12.42 -19.67 24.42
N SER A 178 -12.89 -20.91 24.35
CA SER A 178 -14.22 -21.33 24.82
C SER A 178 -14.04 -22.50 25.78
#